data_AF-B9NP60-F1
#
_entry.id   AF-B9NP60-F1
#
_cell.length_a   1.000
_cell.length_b   1.000
_cell.length_c   1.000
_cell.angle_alpha   90.00
_cell.angle_beta   90.00
_cell.angle_gamma   90.00
#
_symmetry.space_group_name_H-M   'P 1'
#
loop_
_entity.id
_entity.type
_entity.pdbx_description
1 polymer ?
#
loop_
_entity_poly.entity_id
_entity_poly.type
_entity_poly.pdbx_seq_one_letter_code
_entity_poly.pdbx_strand_id
1 'polypeptide(L)'
;MGKRLYRDIDIKGVTYPTVNDAAAHFGVQAETIRAAIRNGRIDTIGSGYRHRFPMRICIRGQVFPSAKAAAKHFNVTVGAIRQALSKDRLDAVGLPRKYNGAGAKPVTIGRLEFPSMAAASRMLGFSSGYISKATRRRSLSAMQRILGAAMRGEACQSKIGAQTQKTGAFGP
;
A
#
# COMPACT_ATOMS: atom_id res chain seq x y z
N MET A 1 -22.27 -13.32 48.05
CA MET A 1 -21.96 -11.98 47.52
C MET A 1 -20.57 -12.01 46.89
N GLY A 2 -20.45 -11.78 45.57
CA GLY A 2 -19.17 -11.85 44.87
C GLY A 2 -18.15 -10.82 45.39
N LYS A 3 -16.89 -11.23 45.58
CA LYS A 3 -15.80 -10.35 46.00
C LYS A 3 -15.69 -9.18 45.01
N ARG A 4 -15.77 -7.94 45.54
CA ARG A 4 -15.54 -6.73 44.75
C ARG A 4 -14.04 -6.65 44.45
N LEU A 5 -13.65 -6.96 43.22
CA LEU A 5 -12.25 -7.07 42.78
C LEU A 5 -11.52 -5.73 42.63
N TYR A 6 -12.21 -4.59 42.74
CA TYR A 6 -11.62 -3.26 42.56
C TYR A 6 -12.16 -2.31 43.65
N ARG A 7 -11.40 -2.18 44.73
CA ARG A 7 -11.59 -1.23 45.83
C ARG A 7 -10.34 -0.35 45.92
N ASP A 8 -10.51 0.88 46.36
CA ASP A 8 -9.43 1.84 46.64
C ASP A 8 -8.51 2.06 45.43
N ILE A 9 -9.08 2.62 44.38
CA ILE A 9 -8.39 2.82 43.09
C ILE A 9 -7.82 4.23 43.07
N ASP A 10 -6.49 4.33 43.02
CA ASP A 10 -5.79 5.59 42.86
C ASP A 10 -5.75 6.01 41.40
N ILE A 11 -6.37 7.16 41.09
CA ILE A 11 -6.38 7.75 39.75
C ILE A 11 -5.97 9.20 39.88
N LYS A 12 -4.80 9.57 39.32
CA LYS A 12 -4.27 10.94 39.34
C LYS A 12 -4.17 11.56 40.74
N GLY A 13 -3.79 10.76 41.73
CA GLY A 13 -3.64 11.20 43.12
C GLY A 13 -4.95 11.32 43.91
N VAL A 14 -6.08 10.89 43.34
CA VAL A 14 -7.36 10.77 44.05
C VAL A 14 -7.73 9.30 44.18
N THR A 15 -7.95 8.86 45.42
CA THR A 15 -8.39 7.49 45.73
C THR A 15 -9.91 7.40 45.65
N TYR A 16 -10.42 6.49 44.83
CA TYR A 16 -11.86 6.24 44.69
C TYR A 16 -12.25 4.89 45.29
N PRO A 17 -13.35 4.82 46.08
CA PRO A 17 -13.76 3.58 46.74
C PRO A 17 -14.33 2.57 45.74
N THR A 18 -14.93 3.04 44.64
CA THR A 18 -15.44 2.17 43.58
C THR A 18 -15.12 2.69 42.18
N VAL A 19 -15.08 1.76 41.21
CA VAL A 19 -14.97 2.07 39.78
C VAL A 19 -16.10 2.98 39.30
N ASN A 20 -17.30 2.84 39.87
CA ASN A 20 -18.46 3.62 39.46
C ASN A 20 -18.35 5.08 39.93
N ASP A 21 -17.79 5.33 41.11
CA ASP A 21 -17.55 6.69 41.61
C ASP A 21 -16.49 7.39 40.79
N ALA A 22 -15.41 6.68 40.44
CA ALA A 22 -14.40 7.19 39.51
C ALA A 22 -15.00 7.48 38.12
N ALA A 23 -15.89 6.60 37.63
CA ALA A 23 -16.57 6.76 36.35
C ALA A 23 -17.47 7.99 36.33
N ALA A 24 -18.25 8.22 37.39
CA ALA A 24 -19.08 9.39 37.55
C ALA A 24 -18.24 10.67 37.60
N HIS A 25 -17.13 10.67 38.35
CA HIS A 25 -16.25 11.82 38.48
C HIS A 25 -15.59 12.23 37.16
N PHE A 26 -15.10 11.26 36.37
CA PHE A 26 -14.43 11.52 35.09
C PHE A 26 -15.40 11.59 33.89
N GLY A 27 -16.69 11.35 34.09
CA GLY A 27 -17.69 11.31 33.01
C GLY A 27 -17.43 10.20 31.98
N VAL A 28 -16.85 9.07 32.39
CA VAL A 28 -16.51 7.93 31.52
C VAL A 28 -17.28 6.68 31.95
N GLN A 29 -17.42 5.71 31.06
CA GLN A 29 -18.05 4.43 31.44
C GLN A 29 -17.13 3.62 32.38
N ALA A 30 -17.72 2.94 33.36
CA ALA A 30 -17.01 2.05 34.30
C ALA A 30 -16.15 0.99 33.58
N GLU A 31 -16.60 0.49 32.43
CA GLU A 31 -15.82 -0.47 31.63
C GLU A 31 -14.54 0.13 31.06
N THR A 32 -14.54 1.43 30.74
CA THR A 32 -13.34 2.14 30.28
C THR A 32 -12.29 2.20 31.39
N ILE A 33 -12.70 2.38 32.64
CA ILE A 33 -11.82 2.37 33.80
C ILE A 33 -11.28 0.96 34.06
N ARG A 34 -12.14 -0.07 34.03
CA ARG A 34 -11.67 -1.48 34.16
C ARG A 34 -10.66 -1.85 33.07
N ALA A 35 -10.92 -1.44 31.83
CA ALA A 35 -10.00 -1.65 30.73
C ALA A 35 -8.68 -0.88 30.92
N ALA A 36 -8.72 0.34 31.43
CA ALA A 36 -7.53 1.12 31.75
C ALA A 36 -6.70 0.48 32.87
N ILE A 37 -7.34 -0.03 33.93
CA ILE A 37 -6.68 -0.79 35.01
C ILE A 37 -6.01 -2.05 34.44
N ARG A 38 -6.75 -2.84 33.67
CA ARG A 38 -6.22 -4.07 33.03
C ARG A 38 -5.02 -3.81 32.13
N ASN A 39 -5.02 -2.67 31.43
CA ASN A 39 -3.96 -2.28 30.51
C ASN A 39 -2.83 -1.46 31.17
N GLY A 40 -2.90 -1.20 32.49
CA GLY A 40 -1.91 -0.37 33.21
C GLY A 40 -1.88 1.10 32.75
N ARG A 41 -3.02 1.64 32.30
CA ARG A 41 -3.16 2.99 31.70
C ARG A 41 -4.07 3.91 32.51
N ILE A 42 -4.01 3.79 33.84
CA ILE A 42 -4.93 4.48 34.77
C ILE A 42 -4.76 6.01 34.68
N ASP A 43 -3.55 6.50 34.46
CA ASP A 43 -3.24 7.93 34.36
C ASP A 43 -3.90 8.62 33.15
N THR A 44 -4.29 7.84 32.15
CA THR A 44 -4.90 8.34 30.91
C THR A 44 -6.42 8.55 31.02
N ILE A 45 -7.05 8.11 32.11
CA ILE A 45 -8.50 8.20 32.31
C ILE A 45 -8.94 9.68 32.39
N GLY A 46 -10.06 10.00 31.71
CA GLY A 46 -10.63 11.36 31.72
C GLY A 46 -9.82 12.42 30.97
N SER A 47 -8.71 12.04 30.31
CA SER A 47 -7.90 13.01 29.56
C SER A 47 -8.61 13.57 28.32
N GLY A 48 -9.73 12.96 27.86
CA GLY A 48 -10.54 13.40 26.71
C GLY A 48 -9.82 13.39 25.35
N TYR A 49 -8.49 13.39 25.38
CA TYR A 49 -7.59 13.51 24.28
C TYR A 49 -6.92 12.17 24.07
N ARG A 50 -7.38 11.46 23.03
CA ARG A 50 -6.43 10.69 22.23
C ARG A 50 -5.39 11.71 21.77
N HIS A 51 -4.25 11.80 22.46
CA HIS A 51 -3.12 12.67 22.11
C HIS A 51 -2.68 12.39 20.66
N ARG A 52 -3.37 13.02 19.71
CA ARG A 52 -2.83 13.36 18.41
C ARG A 52 -2.39 14.79 18.54
N PHE A 53 -1.28 15.00 19.25
CA PHE A 53 -0.48 16.15 18.90
C PHE A 53 -0.24 16.03 17.40
N PRO A 54 -0.64 17.03 16.60
CA PRO A 54 -0.44 16.97 15.18
C PRO A 54 1.08 16.99 14.99
N MET A 55 1.64 15.82 14.67
CA MET A 55 3.07 15.71 14.40
C MET A 55 3.38 16.63 13.23
N ARG A 56 4.32 17.53 13.44
CA ARG A 56 4.91 18.31 12.36
C ARG A 56 5.64 17.34 11.44
N ILE A 57 5.39 17.45 10.14
CA ILE A 57 6.00 16.57 9.12
C ILE A 57 6.73 17.47 8.14
N CYS A 58 8.02 17.20 7.96
CA CYS A 58 8.81 17.83 6.89
C CYS A 58 8.75 16.94 5.65
N ILE A 59 8.32 17.50 4.52
CA ILE A 59 8.34 16.82 3.22
C ILE A 59 9.05 17.74 2.25
N ARG A 60 10.19 17.33 1.70
CA ARG A 60 10.98 18.09 0.71
C ARG A 60 11.31 19.52 1.18
N GLY A 61 11.70 19.66 2.45
CA GLY A 61 12.03 20.95 3.06
C GLY A 61 10.83 21.81 3.48
N GLN A 62 9.59 21.37 3.23
CA GLN A 62 8.39 22.07 3.68
C GLN A 62 7.85 21.45 4.96
N VAL A 63 7.69 22.26 6.01
CA VAL A 63 7.16 21.83 7.31
C VAL A 63 5.65 22.02 7.33
N PHE A 64 4.92 20.93 7.48
CA PHE A 64 3.48 20.93 7.61
C PHE A 64 3.07 20.74 9.08
N PRO A 65 2.00 21.42 9.53
CA PRO A 65 1.52 21.27 10.90
C PRO A 65 0.89 19.90 11.16
N SER A 66 0.44 19.18 10.12
CA SER A 66 -0.25 17.90 10.24
C SER A 66 -0.14 17.09 8.95
N ALA A 67 -0.20 15.76 9.08
CA ALA A 67 -0.34 14.85 7.94
C ALA A 67 -1.54 15.19 7.04
N LYS A 68 -2.63 15.73 7.59
CA LYS A 68 -3.80 16.14 6.79
C LYS A 68 -3.50 17.37 5.93
N ALA A 69 -2.73 18.32 6.45
CA ALA A 69 -2.32 19.50 5.70
C ALA A 69 -1.38 19.12 4.55
N ALA A 70 -0.38 18.27 4.83
CA ALA A 70 0.50 17.72 3.81
C ALA A 70 -0.26 16.92 2.74
N ALA A 71 -1.26 16.11 3.14
CA ALA A 71 -2.08 15.33 2.24
C ALA A 71 -2.85 16.21 1.24
N LYS A 72 -3.43 17.31 1.74
CA LYS A 72 -4.13 18.29 0.90
C LYS A 72 -3.16 18.98 -0.07
N HIS A 73 -1.96 19.33 0.39
CA HIS A 73 -0.96 20.02 -0.44
C HIS A 73 -0.46 19.14 -1.60
N PHE A 74 -0.17 17.86 -1.35
CA PHE A 74 0.31 16.93 -2.38
C PHE A 74 -0.80 16.17 -3.10
N ASN A 75 -2.07 16.47 -2.81
CA ASN A 75 -3.25 15.76 -3.33
C ASN A 75 -3.16 14.23 -3.17
N VAL A 76 -2.74 13.78 -1.98
CA VAL A 76 -2.61 12.36 -1.63
C VAL A 76 -3.50 12.01 -0.44
N THR A 77 -3.70 10.72 -0.17
CA THR A 77 -4.42 10.28 1.03
C THR A 77 -3.56 10.44 2.29
N VAL A 78 -4.20 10.70 3.43
CA VAL A 78 -3.51 10.73 4.74
C VAL A 78 -2.83 9.39 5.05
N GLY A 79 -3.44 8.29 4.60
CA GLY A 79 -2.87 6.95 4.72
C GLY A 79 -1.54 6.80 3.98
N ALA A 80 -1.42 7.37 2.77
CA ALA A 80 -0.17 7.36 2.01
C ALA A 80 0.95 8.10 2.74
N ILE A 81 0.65 9.25 3.37
CA ILE A 81 1.63 9.99 4.17
C ILE A 81 2.05 9.20 5.41
N ARG A 82 1.11 8.58 6.11
CA ARG A 82 1.44 7.73 7.28
C ARG A 82 2.29 6.53 6.88
N GLN A 83 1.99 5.92 5.73
CA GLN A 83 2.79 4.82 5.20
C GLN A 83 4.18 5.28 4.76
N ALA A 84 4.30 6.48 4.20
CA ALA A 84 5.59 7.09 3.86
C ALA A 84 6.40 7.43 5.12
N LEU A 85 5.74 7.96 6.16
CA LEU A 85 6.32 8.21 7.48
C LEU A 85 6.84 6.92 8.11
N SER A 86 6.06 5.83 8.09
CA SER A 86 6.49 4.54 8.65
C SER A 86 7.61 3.85 7.87
N LYS A 87 7.92 4.33 6.65
CA LYS A 87 8.94 3.77 5.76
C LYS A 87 10.12 4.72 5.57
N ASP A 88 10.14 5.85 6.28
CA ASP A 88 11.10 6.94 6.11
C ASP A 88 11.27 7.39 4.65
N ARG A 89 10.16 7.48 3.92
CA ARG A 89 10.09 7.86 2.50
C ARG A 89 9.17 9.05 2.27
N LEU A 90 9.20 10.03 3.16
CA LEU A 90 8.35 11.22 3.07
C LEU A 90 8.59 12.03 1.80
N ASP A 91 9.84 12.15 1.36
CA ASP A 91 10.17 12.89 0.13
C ASP A 91 9.65 12.24 -1.15
N ALA A 92 9.24 10.97 -1.06
CA ALA A 92 8.66 10.21 -2.17
C ALA A 92 7.13 10.41 -2.32
N VAL A 93 6.50 11.15 -1.41
CA VAL A 93 5.04 11.38 -1.42
C VAL A 93 4.64 12.18 -2.67
N GLY A 94 3.62 11.70 -3.37
CA GLY A 94 3.05 12.40 -4.54
C GLY A 94 3.83 12.22 -5.85
N LEU A 95 4.99 11.57 -5.86
CA LEU A 95 5.60 11.20 -7.14
C LEU A 95 4.81 10.07 -7.81
N PRO A 96 4.78 10.04 -9.15
CA PRO A 96 4.38 8.83 -9.85
C PRO A 96 5.26 7.69 -9.36
N ARG A 97 4.62 6.57 -9.01
CA ARG A 97 5.33 5.35 -8.65
C ARG A 97 6.22 5.01 -9.84
N LYS A 98 7.55 5.16 -9.69
CA LYS A 98 8.48 4.55 -10.64
C LYS A 98 8.17 3.06 -10.59
N TYR A 99 7.42 2.59 -11.57
CA TYR A 99 7.38 1.17 -11.87
C TYR A 99 8.82 0.86 -12.25
N ASN A 100 9.60 0.40 -11.27
CA ASN A 100 10.92 -0.12 -11.53
C ASN A 100 10.71 -1.37 -12.39
N GLY A 101 10.68 -1.16 -13.70
CA GLY A 101 10.99 -2.17 -14.71
C GLY A 101 12.45 -2.66 -14.56
N ALA A 102 13.19 -2.18 -13.57
CA ALA A 102 14.54 -2.65 -13.23
C ALA A 102 14.64 -4.17 -12.92
N GLY A 103 13.51 -4.87 -12.71
CA GLY A 103 13.46 -6.33 -12.66
C GLY A 103 12.88 -7.01 -13.91
N ALA A 104 12.41 -6.23 -14.90
CA ALA A 104 11.92 -6.76 -16.15
C ALA A 104 13.10 -7.16 -17.01
N LYS A 105 13.47 -8.44 -16.93
CA LYS A 105 14.43 -9.02 -17.88
C LYS A 105 13.76 -9.04 -19.26
N PRO A 106 14.42 -8.52 -20.31
CA PRO A 106 13.95 -8.71 -21.67
C PRO A 106 13.86 -10.22 -21.93
N VAL A 107 12.82 -10.63 -22.67
CA VAL A 107 12.56 -12.04 -22.93
C VAL A 107 12.34 -12.23 -24.41
N THR A 108 13.08 -13.18 -24.97
CA THR A 108 12.91 -13.66 -26.34
C THR A 108 12.04 -14.91 -26.31
N ILE A 109 10.96 -14.91 -27.10
CA ILE A 109 10.06 -16.07 -27.26
C ILE A 109 9.92 -16.32 -28.76
N GLY A 110 10.53 -17.41 -29.26
CA GLY A 110 10.63 -17.63 -30.69
C GLY A 110 11.55 -16.58 -31.32
N ARG A 111 11.06 -15.82 -32.31
CA ARG A 111 11.77 -14.69 -32.94
C ARG A 111 11.33 -13.33 -32.40
N LEU A 112 10.38 -13.29 -31.47
CA LEU A 112 9.86 -12.05 -30.90
C LEU A 112 10.63 -11.66 -29.64
N GLU A 113 11.09 -10.42 -29.60
CA GLU A 113 11.71 -9.82 -28.42
C GLU A 113 10.73 -8.92 -27.68
N PHE A 114 10.69 -9.08 -26.36
CA PHE A 114 9.80 -8.30 -25.50
C PHE A 114 10.59 -7.60 -24.39
N PRO A 115 10.19 -6.37 -24.03
CA PRO A 115 10.83 -5.64 -22.93
C PRO A 115 10.57 -6.27 -21.56
N SER A 116 9.54 -7.12 -21.42
CA SER A 116 9.26 -7.86 -20.18
C SER A 116 8.35 -9.07 -20.42
N MET A 117 8.37 -10.06 -19.52
CA MET A 117 7.41 -11.19 -19.52
C MET A 117 5.95 -10.72 -19.44
N ALA A 118 5.69 -9.60 -18.76
CA ALA A 118 4.35 -9.04 -18.64
C ALA A 118 3.88 -8.41 -19.98
N ALA A 119 4.78 -7.72 -20.67
CA ALA A 119 4.52 -7.20 -22.02
C ALA A 119 4.29 -8.33 -23.02
N ALA A 120 5.13 -9.37 -22.98
CA ALA A 120 4.93 -10.59 -23.76
C ALA A 120 3.57 -11.25 -23.49
N SER A 121 3.17 -11.35 -22.22
CA SER A 121 1.88 -11.93 -21.84
C SER A 121 0.72 -11.13 -22.45
N ARG A 122 0.75 -9.79 -22.34
CA ARG A 122 -0.30 -8.94 -22.92
C ARG A 122 -0.36 -9.04 -24.44
N MET A 123 0.80 -9.00 -25.12
CA MET A 123 0.84 -9.03 -26.58
C MET A 123 0.40 -10.37 -27.16
N LEU A 124 0.70 -11.48 -26.47
CA LEU A 124 0.29 -12.82 -26.87
C LEU A 124 -1.14 -13.20 -26.40
N GLY A 125 -1.87 -12.28 -25.77
CA GLY A 125 -3.25 -12.50 -25.31
C GLY A 125 -3.39 -13.32 -24.02
N PHE A 126 -2.35 -13.39 -23.20
CA PHE A 126 -2.37 -14.07 -21.90
C PHE A 126 -2.54 -13.10 -20.73
N SER A 127 -2.97 -13.63 -19.58
CA SER A 127 -3.08 -12.86 -18.34
C SER A 127 -1.71 -12.36 -17.85
N SER A 128 -1.70 -11.21 -17.17
CA SER A 128 -0.46 -10.60 -16.66
C SER A 128 0.25 -11.55 -15.69
N GLY A 129 1.33 -12.19 -16.15
CA GLY A 129 2.12 -13.13 -15.36
C GLY A 129 1.95 -14.61 -15.75
N TYR A 130 1.16 -14.94 -16.77
CA TYR A 130 1.04 -16.31 -17.28
C TYR A 130 2.41 -16.89 -17.68
N ILE A 131 3.18 -16.13 -18.48
CA ILE A 131 4.50 -16.55 -18.95
C ILE A 131 5.47 -16.73 -17.77
N SER A 132 5.47 -15.82 -16.81
CA SER A 132 6.30 -15.93 -15.58
C SER A 132 5.94 -17.18 -14.75
N LYS A 133 4.64 -17.50 -14.64
CA LYS A 133 4.19 -18.72 -13.97
C LYS A 133 4.59 -19.98 -14.74
N ALA A 134 4.46 -19.96 -16.07
CA ALA A 134 4.81 -21.08 -16.94
C ALA A 134 6.31 -21.40 -16.87
N THR A 135 7.17 -20.38 -16.94
CA THR A 135 8.64 -20.53 -16.82
C THR A 135 9.05 -20.97 -15.43
N ARG A 136 8.49 -20.37 -14.37
CA ARG A 136 8.77 -20.78 -12.98
C ARG A 136 8.37 -22.23 -12.69
N ARG A 137 7.26 -22.70 -13.25
CA ARG A 137 6.76 -24.07 -13.07
C ARG A 137 7.39 -25.08 -14.04
N ARG A 138 8.19 -24.63 -15.02
CA ARG A 138 8.77 -25.46 -16.09
C ARG A 138 7.75 -26.37 -16.80
N SER A 139 6.51 -25.90 -16.96
CA SER A 139 5.44 -26.70 -17.58
C SER A 139 5.60 -26.75 -19.10
N LEU A 140 5.83 -27.95 -19.65
CA LEU A 140 5.99 -28.19 -21.09
C LEU A 140 4.75 -27.76 -21.89
N SER A 141 3.55 -28.16 -21.44
CA SER A 141 2.30 -27.80 -22.12
C SER A 141 2.05 -26.28 -22.15
N ALA A 142 2.41 -25.57 -21.08
CA ALA A 142 2.28 -24.11 -21.05
C ALA A 142 3.30 -23.44 -21.98
N MET A 143 4.54 -23.94 -22.04
CA MET A 143 5.56 -23.44 -22.96
C MET A 143 5.19 -23.67 -24.43
N GLN A 144 4.62 -24.83 -24.77
CA GLN A 144 4.09 -25.10 -26.12
C GLN A 144 2.97 -24.14 -26.51
N ARG A 145 2.04 -23.82 -25.59
CA ARG A 145 0.98 -22.84 -25.83
C ARG A 145 1.52 -21.44 -26.08
N ILE A 146 2.54 -21.04 -25.32
CA ILE A 146 3.22 -19.75 -25.48
C ILE A 146 3.93 -19.69 -26.84
N LEU A 147 4.65 -20.76 -27.23
CA LEU A 147 5.31 -20.85 -28.52
C LEU A 147 4.31 -20.78 -29.69
N GLY A 148 3.21 -21.54 -29.61
CA GLY A 148 2.17 -21.51 -30.63
C GLY A 148 1.48 -20.13 -30.74
N ALA A 149 1.33 -19.41 -29.63
CA ALA A 149 0.84 -18.03 -29.66
C ALA A 149 1.85 -17.06 -30.28
N ALA A 150 3.14 -17.22 -29.99
CA ALA A 150 4.20 -16.43 -30.61
C ALA A 150 4.24 -16.63 -32.13
N MET A 151 4.16 -17.88 -32.61
CA MET A 151 4.10 -18.19 -34.04
C MET A 151 2.88 -17.54 -34.74
N ARG A 152 1.71 -17.52 -34.09
CA ARG A 152 0.54 -16.79 -34.61
C ARG A 152 0.73 -15.28 -34.62
N GLY A 153 1.42 -14.73 -33.61
CA GLY A 153 1.77 -13.31 -33.54
C GLY A 153 2.76 -12.88 -34.62
N GLU A 154 3.77 -13.70 -34.91
CA GLU A 154 4.75 -13.49 -35.99
C GLU A 154 4.06 -13.41 -37.36
N ALA A 155 3.12 -14.33 -37.63
CA ALA A 155 2.34 -14.32 -38.86
C ALA A 155 1.44 -13.07 -39.03
N CYS A 156 1.14 -12.37 -37.92
CA CYS A 156 0.38 -11.12 -37.94
C CYS A 156 1.30 -9.90 -38.09
N GLN A 157 2.43 -9.87 -37.39
CA GLN A 157 3.40 -8.78 -37.49
C GLN A 157 4.09 -8.71 -38.86
N SER A 158 4.34 -9.85 -39.53
CA SER A 158 4.88 -9.84 -40.91
C SER A 158 3.91 -9.20 -41.91
N LYS A 159 2.60 -9.36 -41.69
CA LYS A 159 1.57 -8.71 -42.51
C LYS A 159 1.49 -7.20 -42.28
N ILE A 160 1.70 -6.75 -41.04
CA ILE A 160 1.70 -5.33 -40.67
C ILE A 160 2.96 -4.63 -41.19
N GLY A 161 4.15 -5.24 -41.03
CA GLY A 161 5.41 -4.70 -41.56
C GLY A 161 5.43 -4.57 -43.08
N ALA A 162 4.77 -5.49 -43.80
CA ALA A 162 4.60 -5.41 -45.25
C ALA A 162 3.66 -4.28 -45.71
N GLN A 163 2.71 -3.85 -44.86
CA GLN A 163 1.83 -2.71 -45.16
C GLN A 163 2.50 -1.36 -44.91
N THR A 164 3.35 -1.24 -43.88
CA THR A 164 4.04 0.02 -43.57
C THR A 164 5.12 0.40 -44.60
N GLN A 165 5.72 -0.57 -45.30
CA GLN A 165 6.65 -0.28 -46.39
C GLN A 165 5.97 0.21 -47.67
N LYS A 166 4.66 -0.04 -47.85
CA LYS A 166 3.90 0.42 -49.03
C LYS A 166 3.44 1.88 -48.94
N THR A 167 3.45 2.49 -47.76
CA THR A 167 3.02 3.89 -47.56
C THR A 167 4.18 4.89 -47.48
N GLY A 168 5.44 4.44 -47.63
CA GLY A 168 6.63 5.30 -47.61
C GLY A 168 7.00 5.97 -48.95
N ALA A 169 6.20 5.77 -50.01
CA ALA A 169 6.41 6.36 -51.33
C ALA A 169 5.44 7.53 -51.57
N PHE A 170 5.58 8.60 -50.79
CA PHE A 170 5.00 9.91 -51.12
C PHE A 170 6.00 10.99 -50.69
N GLY A 171 7.01 11.19 -51.54
CA GLY A 171 7.68 12.49 -51.73
C GLY A 171 7.24 13.02 -53.10
N PRO A 172 7.40 14.31 -53.43
CA PRO A 172 8.39 15.26 -52.90
C PRO A 172 7.91 16.20 -51.78
#